data_AF-A0A6N6ZFB5-F1
#
_entry.id   AF-A0A6N6ZFB5-F1
#
_cell.length_a   1.000
_cell.length_b   1.000
_cell.length_c   1.000
_cell.angle_alpha   90.00
_cell.angle_beta   90.00
_cell.angle_gamma   90.00
#
_symmetry.space_group_name_H-M   'P 1'
#
loop_
_entity.id
_entity.type
_entity.pdbx_description
1 polymer ?
#
loop_
_entity_poly.entity_id
_entity_poly.type
_entity_poly.pdbx_seq_one_letter_code
_entity_poly.pdbx_strand_id
1 'polypeptide(L)'
;MDLRSTCLPLCSLLTVLCGCTWQDFKDNSPTGQLLSGELKRDQYFDAITAANEEQRKRDQFEVDRDPTRAYNPATGEYEFVDEDTRQVWNPDKQRWEISPTREASAVHNENQ
;
A
#
# COMPACT_ATOMS: atom_id res chain seq x y z
N MET A 1 60.28 -0.27 -12.33
CA MET A 1 58.88 -0.71 -12.47
C MET A 1 58.37 -0.97 -11.06
N ASP A 2 57.75 0.04 -10.46
CA ASP A 2 57.32 0.02 -9.06
C ASP A 2 55.99 -0.74 -8.90
N LEU A 3 56.07 -1.90 -8.26
CA LEU A 3 54.94 -2.75 -7.84
C LEU A 3 54.33 -2.26 -6.52
N ARG A 4 53.92 -0.99 -6.45
CA ARG A 4 53.28 -0.42 -5.23
C ARG A 4 52.16 0.56 -5.56
N SER A 5 51.14 0.17 -6.32
CA SER A 5 50.00 1.09 -6.53
C SER A 5 48.71 0.47 -7.07
N THR A 6 48.24 -0.68 -6.55
CA THR A 6 46.98 -1.29 -7.05
C THR A 6 46.09 -1.96 -6.00
N CYS A 7 46.10 -1.51 -4.74
CA CYS A 7 45.32 -2.19 -3.68
C CYS A 7 44.20 -1.38 -3.01
N LEU A 8 43.89 -0.14 -3.42
CA LEU A 8 43.05 0.75 -2.60
C LEU A 8 41.69 1.26 -3.15
N PRO A 9 41.28 1.14 -4.43
CA PRO A 9 39.99 1.72 -4.82
C PRO A 9 38.78 0.76 -4.70
N LEU A 10 38.96 -0.49 -4.24
CA LEU A 10 37.88 -1.50 -4.23
C LEU A 10 37.12 -1.60 -2.90
N CYS A 11 37.68 -1.09 -1.78
CA CYS A 11 36.98 -1.12 -0.49
C CYS A 11 36.01 0.06 -0.29
N SER A 12 36.17 1.17 -1.01
CA SER A 12 35.35 2.38 -0.85
C SER A 12 33.96 2.29 -1.49
N LEU A 13 33.73 1.29 -2.35
CA LEU A 13 32.47 1.13 -3.10
C LEU A 13 31.44 0.26 -2.37
N LEU A 14 31.89 -0.55 -1.40
CA LEU A 14 31.03 -1.43 -0.60
C LEU A 14 30.35 -0.73 0.59
N THR A 15 30.92 0.36 1.11
CA THR A 15 30.33 1.11 2.24
C THR A 15 29.19 2.04 1.82
N VAL A 16 29.10 2.42 0.54
CA VAL A 16 28.01 3.28 0.02
C VAL A 16 26.70 2.49 -0.14
N LEU A 17 26.76 1.18 -0.42
CA LEU A 17 25.55 0.36 -0.61
C LEU A 17 24.88 -0.07 0.72
N CYS A 18 25.62 -0.17 1.82
CA CYS A 18 25.04 -0.53 3.13
C CYS A 18 24.46 0.67 3.90
N GLY A 19 24.82 1.92 3.57
CA GLY A 19 24.34 3.10 4.28
C GLY A 19 22.89 3.48 3.94
N CYS A 20 22.45 3.22 2.70
CA CYS A 20 21.14 3.67 2.24
C CYS A 20 19.97 2.91 2.90
N THR A 21 20.11 1.61 3.18
CA THR A 21 19.01 0.82 3.75
C THR A 21 18.73 1.13 5.22
N TRP A 22 19.73 1.59 5.97
CA TRP A 22 19.56 1.93 7.38
C TRP A 22 18.77 3.23 7.57
N GLN A 23 19.05 4.23 6.72
CA GLN A 23 18.35 5.51 6.77
C GLN A 23 16.87 5.33 6.41
N ASP A 24 16.57 4.54 5.39
CA ASP A 24 15.19 4.22 5.01
C ASP A 24 14.42 3.45 6.10
N PHE A 25 15.07 2.52 6.80
CA PHE A 25 14.45 1.82 7.92
C PHE A 25 14.16 2.75 9.10
N LYS A 26 15.11 3.64 9.42
CA LYS A 26 14.99 4.62 10.50
C LYS A 26 13.81 5.56 10.25
N ASP A 27 13.71 6.08 9.02
CA ASP A 27 12.73 7.12 8.71
C ASP A 27 11.32 6.54 8.49
N ASN A 28 11.20 5.30 8.00
CA ASN A 28 9.91 4.69 7.65
C ASN A 28 9.33 3.71 8.68
N SER A 29 10.01 3.41 9.79
CA SER A 29 9.51 2.49 10.82
C SER A 29 9.41 3.18 12.18
N PRO A 30 8.25 3.12 12.87
CA PRO A 30 8.16 3.62 14.25
C PRO A 30 9.14 2.93 15.21
N THR A 31 9.52 1.68 14.93
CA THR A 31 10.55 0.95 15.68
C THR A 31 11.94 1.52 15.40
N GLY A 32 12.23 1.90 14.16
CA GLY A 32 13.46 2.61 13.80
C GLY A 32 13.58 3.96 14.51
N GLN A 33 12.50 4.73 14.53
CA GLN A 33 12.42 6.02 15.22
C GLN A 33 12.53 5.90 16.75
N LEU A 34 12.03 4.80 17.34
CA LEU A 34 12.23 4.51 18.76
C LEU A 34 13.70 4.21 19.07
N LEU A 35 14.34 3.38 18.25
CA LEU A 35 15.75 2.99 18.44
C LEU A 35 16.72 4.15 18.18
N SER A 36 16.35 5.11 17.31
CA SER A 36 17.12 6.34 17.08
C SER A 36 16.94 7.39 18.18
N GLY A 37 15.94 7.23 19.05
CA GLY A 37 15.59 8.19 20.10
C GLY A 37 14.74 9.38 19.61
N GLU A 38 14.27 9.36 18.37
CA GLU A 38 13.40 10.39 17.80
C GLU A 38 11.95 10.24 18.28
N LEU A 39 11.53 9.01 18.59
CA LEU A 39 10.22 8.68 19.13
C LEU A 39 10.32 8.30 20.60
N LYS A 40 9.46 8.89 21.44
CA LYS A 40 9.40 8.55 22.87
C LYS A 40 8.62 7.26 23.10
N ARG A 41 8.93 6.56 24.19
CA ARG A 41 8.30 5.26 24.54
C ARG A 41 6.78 5.37 24.73
N ASP A 42 6.31 6.47 25.31
CA ASP A 42 4.88 6.75 25.51
C ASP A 42 4.13 6.99 24.20
N GLN A 43 4.82 7.40 23.14
CA GLN A 43 4.25 7.64 21.80
C GLN A 43 4.38 6.44 20.86
N TYR A 44 5.15 5.41 21.26
CA TYR A 44 5.49 4.28 20.39
C TYR A 44 4.28 3.49 19.92
N PHE A 45 3.37 3.15 20.84
CA PHE A 45 2.20 2.33 20.51
C PHE A 45 1.22 3.07 19.59
N ASP A 46 1.07 4.38 19.78
CA ASP A 46 0.22 5.21 18.92
C ASP A 46 0.81 5.29 17.50
N ALA A 47 2.13 5.50 17.39
CA ALA A 47 2.83 5.54 16.11
C ALA A 47 2.76 4.18 15.37
N ILE A 48 2.90 3.06 16.08
CA ILE A 48 2.72 1.72 15.51
C ILE A 48 1.29 1.51 15.03
N THR A 49 0.30 1.92 15.82
CA THR A 49 -1.11 1.82 15.45
C THR A 49 -1.40 2.61 14.18
N ALA A 50 -0.95 3.87 14.12
CA ALA A 50 -1.12 4.72 12.94
C ALA A 50 -0.46 4.13 11.69
N ALA A 51 0.78 3.64 11.81
CA ALA A 51 1.49 3.00 10.69
C ALA A 51 0.76 1.75 10.19
N ASN A 52 0.22 0.92 11.10
CA ASN A 52 -0.55 -0.25 10.72
C ASN A 52 -1.88 0.11 10.04
N GLU A 53 -2.57 1.15 10.50
CA GLU A 53 -3.79 1.64 9.85
C GLU A 53 -3.53 2.18 8.45
N GLU A 54 -2.44 2.92 8.26
CA GLU A 54 -2.02 3.39 6.95
C GLU A 54 -1.71 2.22 6.01
N GLN A 55 -0.95 1.23 6.50
CA GLN A 55 -0.64 0.03 5.73
C GLN A 55 -1.92 -0.70 5.30
N ARG A 56 -2.88 -0.90 6.21
CA ARG A 56 -4.18 -1.53 5.87
C ARG A 56 -4.95 -0.76 4.81
N LYS A 57 -4.96 0.58 4.87
CA LYS A 57 -5.61 1.41 3.84
C LYS A 57 -4.94 1.25 2.48
N ARG A 58 -3.61 1.17 2.47
CA ARG A 58 -2.82 0.94 1.25
C ARG A 58 -3.08 -0.45 0.67
N ASP A 59 -3.04 -1.48 1.50
CA ASP A 59 -3.33 -2.86 1.09
C ASP A 59 -4.74 -2.96 0.50
N GLN A 60 -5.73 -2.34 1.17
CA GLN A 60 -7.11 -2.28 0.69
C GLN A 60 -7.21 -1.56 -0.66
N PHE A 61 -6.53 -0.42 -0.82
CA PHE A 61 -6.49 0.32 -2.08
C PHE A 61 -5.86 -0.50 -3.22
N GLU A 62 -4.74 -1.19 -2.97
CA GLU A 62 -4.09 -2.03 -3.98
C GLU A 62 -5.01 -3.16 -4.45
N VAL A 63 -5.75 -3.74 -3.50
CA VAL A 63 -6.75 -4.78 -3.75
C VAL A 63 -7.97 -4.22 -4.51
N ASP A 64 -8.42 -3.01 -4.19
CA ASP A 64 -9.57 -2.36 -4.84
C ASP A 64 -9.23 -1.75 -6.21
N ARG A 65 -7.93 -1.56 -6.50
CA ARG A 65 -7.44 -1.07 -7.80
C ARG A 65 -7.56 -2.12 -8.90
N ASP A 66 -7.67 -3.40 -8.54
CA ASP A 66 -7.73 -4.51 -9.50
C ASP A 66 -9.04 -4.46 -10.31
N PRO A 67 -9.00 -4.23 -11.63
CA PRO A 67 -10.19 -4.16 -12.48
C PRO A 67 -10.84 -5.53 -12.74
N THR A 68 -10.24 -6.64 -12.30
CA THR A 68 -10.85 -7.97 -12.40
C THR A 68 -11.93 -8.21 -11.35
N ARG A 69 -11.98 -7.36 -10.31
CA ARG A 69 -12.95 -7.48 -9.23
C ARG A 69 -13.60 -6.12 -8.95
N ALA A 70 -14.92 -6.10 -8.99
CA ALA A 70 -15.70 -4.90 -8.71
C ALA A 70 -16.70 -5.14 -7.58
N TYR A 71 -16.98 -4.09 -6.83
CA TYR A 71 -18.00 -4.10 -5.81
C TYR A 71 -19.38 -4.03 -6.46
N ASN A 72 -20.24 -4.99 -6.15
CA ASN A 72 -21.62 -4.99 -6.60
C ASN A 72 -22.49 -4.29 -5.54
N PRO A 73 -22.99 -3.07 -5.81
CA PRO A 73 -23.81 -2.35 -4.83
C PRO A 73 -25.17 -3.01 -4.57
N ALA A 74 -25.63 -3.91 -5.44
CA ALA A 74 -26.89 -4.63 -5.26
C ALA A 74 -26.75 -5.80 -4.27
N THR A 75 -25.64 -6.54 -4.32
CA THR A 75 -25.38 -7.68 -3.41
C THR A 75 -24.58 -7.27 -2.17
N GLY A 76 -23.86 -6.15 -2.24
CA GLY A 76 -23.00 -5.66 -1.17
C GLY A 76 -21.66 -6.39 -1.09
N GLU A 77 -21.32 -7.22 -2.08
CA GLU A 77 -20.13 -8.07 -2.12
C GLU A 77 -19.19 -7.70 -3.28
N TYR A 78 -17.94 -8.16 -3.21
CA TYR A 78 -16.98 -8.06 -4.31
C TYR A 78 -17.11 -9.27 -5.21
N GLU A 79 -17.38 -9.04 -6.49
CA GLU A 79 -17.59 -10.10 -7.48
C GLU A 79 -16.49 -10.04 -8.54
N PHE A 80 -16.07 -11.22 -9.02
CA PHE A 80 -15.22 -11.31 -10.20
C PHE A 80 -16.06 -10.95 -11.42
N VAL A 81 -15.56 -10.00 -12.21
CA VAL A 81 -16.29 -9.46 -13.36
C VAL A 81 -15.63 -9.92 -14.65
N ASP A 82 -16.44 -10.50 -15.54
CA ASP A 82 -16.01 -10.84 -16.89
C ASP A 82 -15.64 -9.56 -17.66
N GLU A 83 -14.72 -9.66 -18.64
CA GLU A 83 -14.19 -8.52 -19.41
C GLU A 83 -15.28 -7.68 -20.09
N ASP A 84 -16.44 -8.28 -20.40
CA ASP A 84 -17.58 -7.62 -21.05
C ASP A 84 -18.50 -6.86 -20.08
N THR A 85 -18.27 -6.94 -18.77
CA THR A 85 -19.11 -6.29 -17.77
C THR A 85 -18.78 -4.81 -17.64
N ARG A 86 -19.82 -3.97 -17.62
CA ARG A 86 -19.65 -2.51 -17.48
C ARG A 86 -19.25 -2.15 -16.05
N GLN A 87 -17.97 -1.85 -15.86
CA GLN A 87 -17.42 -1.38 -14.59
C GLN A 87 -17.22 0.14 -14.61
N VAL A 88 -17.37 0.78 -13.45
CA VAL A 88 -17.12 2.21 -13.26
C VAL A 88 -16.25 2.40 -12.03
N TRP A 89 -15.17 3.16 -12.16
CA TRP A 89 -14.35 3.55 -11.02
C TRP A 89 -15.11 4.57 -10.16
N ASN A 90 -15.29 4.27 -8.88
CA ASN A 90 -15.85 5.20 -7.91
C ASN A 90 -14.70 5.94 -7.20
N PRO A 91 -14.46 7.24 -7.49
CA PRO A 91 -13.34 7.99 -6.93
C PRO A 91 -13.50 8.28 -5.42
N ASP A 92 -14.73 8.40 -4.92
CA ASP A 92 -15.00 8.69 -3.51
C ASP A 92 -14.69 7.49 -2.63
N LYS A 93 -14.95 6.29 -3.14
CA LYS A 93 -14.73 5.02 -2.44
C LYS A 93 -13.46 4.29 -2.87
N GLN A 94 -12.73 4.85 -3.84
CA GLN A 94 -11.49 4.31 -4.42
C GLN A 94 -11.58 2.81 -4.81
N ARG A 95 -12.67 2.42 -5.49
CA ARG A 95 -12.88 1.03 -5.93
C ARG A 95 -13.66 0.96 -7.24
N TRP A 96 -13.53 -0.14 -7.95
CA TRP A 96 -14.40 -0.48 -9.07
C TRP A 96 -15.79 -0.87 -8.58
N GLU A 97 -16.85 -0.36 -9.22
CA GLU A 97 -18.24 -0.74 -8.97
C GLU A 97 -18.89 -1.26 -10.27
N ILE A 98 -19.68 -2.33 -10.15
CA ILE A 98 -20.47 -2.83 -11.28
C ILE A 98 -21.59 -1.83 -11.54
N SER A 99 -21.67 -1.31 -12.77
CA SER A 99 -22.78 -0.45 -13.15
C SER A 99 -24.06 -1.31 -13.14
N PRO A 100 -25.11 -0.93 -12.38
CA PRO A 100 -26.30 -1.76 -12.32
C PRO A 100 -26.88 -1.90 -13.73
N THR A 101 -26.91 -3.13 -14.24
CA THR A 101 -27.77 -3.49 -15.36
C THR A 101 -29.20 -3.12 -14.93
N ARG A 102 -30.01 -2.55 -15.82
CA ARG A 102 -31.36 -2.00 -15.55
C ARG A 102 -32.27 -2.87 -14.67
N GLU A 103 -32.01 -4.15 -14.57
CA GLU A 103 -32.73 -5.13 -13.75
C GLU A 103 -32.38 -5.04 -12.24
N ALA A 104 -31.13 -4.73 -11.86
CA ALA A 104 -30.72 -4.69 -10.46
C ALA A 104 -31.23 -3.44 -9.71
N SER A 105 -31.41 -2.32 -10.41
CA SER A 105 -31.97 -1.08 -9.84
C SER A 105 -33.47 -1.14 -9.58
N ALA A 106 -34.19 -2.09 -10.18
CA ALA A 106 -35.61 -2.31 -9.90
C ALA A 106 -35.83 -3.03 -8.56
N VAL A 107 -34.97 -4.00 -8.22
CA VAL A 107 -35.12 -4.85 -7.02
C VAL A 107 -34.87 -4.07 -5.71
N HIS A 108 -34.04 -3.04 -5.73
CA HIS A 108 -33.79 -2.22 -4.52
C HIS A 108 -34.92 -1.23 -4.22
N ASN A 109 -35.74 -0.86 -5.22
CA ASN A 109 -36.84 0.10 -5.06
C ASN A 109 -38.16 -0.56 -4.64
N GLU A 110 -38.30 -1.88 -4.74
CA GLU A 110 -39.53 -2.59 -4.33
C GLU A 110 -39.52 -2.99 -2.84
N ASN A 111 -38.41 -2.79 -2.13
CA ASN A 111 -38.27 -3.10 -0.69
C ASN A 111 -38.14 -1.85 0.21
N GLN A 112 -38.43 -0.65 -0.31
CA GLN A 112 -38.64 0.58 0.48
C GLN A 112 -40.13 0.91 0.59
#